data_AF-B8C379-F1
#
_entry.id   AF-B8C379-F1
#
_cell.length_a   1.000
_cell.length_b   1.000
_cell.length_c   1.000
_cell.angle_alpha   90.00
_cell.angle_beta   90.00
_cell.angle_gamma   90.00
#
_symmetry.space_group_name_H-M   'P 1'
#
loop_
_entity.id
_entity.type
_entity.pdbx_description
1 polymer ?
#
loop_
_entity_poly.entity_id
_entity_poly.type
_entity_poly.pdbx_seq_one_letter_code
_entity_poly.pdbx_strand_id
1 'polypeptide(L)'
;LICGAKGVGKSTCLRYVTNRLLSTQLTIKCKRQVAILDVDCGQSELSPPGMMTLTILSRPLLSDPPLHMVLASYFYGDITSKADPDTFINMTTQLMRTYAKLVAGSSTACPLVVNTDGWVKGLGAEILAAVIGATNPCHVV
;
A
#
# COMPACT_ATOMS: atom_id res chain seq x y z
N LEU A 1 3.82 1.30 -7.63
CA LEU A 1 4.41 0.64 -6.45
C LEU A 1 5.65 1.41 -6.07
N ILE A 2 5.82 1.72 -4.80
CA ILE A 2 6.97 2.46 -4.26
C ILE A 2 7.85 1.46 -3.53
N CYS A 3 9.08 1.30 -4.00
CA CYS A 3 10.07 0.40 -3.41
C CYS A 3 11.42 1.11 -3.23
N GLY A 4 12.38 0.44 -2.61
CA GLY A 4 13.72 0.98 -2.39
C GLY A 4 14.23 0.77 -0.97
N ALA A 5 15.53 0.99 -0.77
CA ALA A 5 16.18 0.74 0.51
C ALA A 5 15.59 1.56 1.68
N LYS A 6 15.90 1.18 2.91
CA LYS A 6 15.55 1.96 4.10
C LYS A 6 16.17 3.37 4.01
N GLY A 7 15.40 4.39 4.38
CA GLY A 7 15.88 5.78 4.46
C GLY A 7 15.91 6.56 3.14
N VAL A 8 15.48 5.99 2.01
CA VAL A 8 15.50 6.69 0.70
C VAL A 8 14.30 7.63 0.46
N GLY A 9 13.41 7.78 1.44
CA GLY A 9 12.25 8.69 1.34
C GLY A 9 10.94 8.07 0.82
N LYS A 10 10.77 6.74 0.90
CA LYS A 10 9.53 6.05 0.46
C LYS A 10 8.26 6.62 1.07
N SER A 11 8.20 6.82 2.39
CA SER A 11 7.04 7.40 3.07
C SER A 11 6.72 8.82 2.59
N THR A 12 7.76 9.63 2.31
CA THR A 12 7.59 10.96 1.72
C THR A 12 7.01 10.87 0.31
N CYS A 13 7.51 9.95 -0.52
CA CYS A 13 6.98 9.69 -1.86
C CYS A 13 5.52 9.23 -1.81
N LEU A 14 5.19 8.29 -0.91
CA LEU A 14 3.85 7.77 -0.68
C LEU A 14 2.86 8.89 -0.35
N ARG A 15 3.18 9.75 0.63
CA ARG A 15 2.37 10.91 1.00
C ARG A 15 2.20 11.88 -0.17
N TYR A 16 3.29 12.21 -0.86
CA TYR A 16 3.26 13.13 -2.01
C TYR A 16 2.36 12.61 -3.13
N VAL A 17 2.57 11.37 -3.58
CA VAL A 17 1.80 10.75 -4.67
C VAL A 17 0.32 10.65 -4.28
N THR A 18 0.03 10.20 -3.06
CA THR A 18 -1.34 10.10 -2.54
C THR A 18 -2.04 11.46 -2.55
N ASN A 19 -1.39 12.49 -2.00
CA ASN A 19 -1.94 13.84 -1.94
C ASN A 19 -2.14 14.44 -3.34
N ARG A 20 -1.22 14.16 -4.27
CA ARG A 20 -1.33 14.60 -5.66
C ARG A 20 -2.52 13.93 -6.35
N LEU A 21 -2.66 12.61 -6.25
CA LEU A 21 -3.79 11.86 -6.82
C LEU A 21 -5.13 12.36 -6.29
N LEU A 22 -5.24 12.51 -4.97
CA LEU A 22 -6.42 13.08 -4.32
C LEU A 22 -6.74 14.49 -4.81
N SER A 23 -5.72 15.32 -5.04
CA SER A 23 -5.91 16.69 -5.54
C SER A 23 -6.33 16.72 -7.01
N THR A 24 -5.81 15.82 -7.86
CA THR A 24 -6.23 15.73 -9.27
C THR A 24 -7.67 15.26 -9.42
N GLN A 25 -8.19 14.48 -8.48
CA GLN A 25 -9.60 14.08 -8.49
C GLN A 25 -10.55 15.22 -8.07
N LEU A 26 -10.05 16.35 -7.55
CA LEU A 26 -10.90 17.53 -7.29
C LEU A 26 -11.35 18.23 -8.57
N THR A 27 -10.55 18.13 -9.64
CA THR A 27 -10.85 18.80 -10.92
C THR A 27 -11.82 17.99 -11.78
N ILE A 28 -12.00 16.72 -11.46
CA ILE A 28 -12.91 15.79 -12.13
C ILE A 28 -14.13 15.60 -11.21
N LYS A 29 -15.36 15.62 -11.73
CA LYS A 29 -16.57 15.31 -10.94
C LYS A 29 -16.64 13.81 -10.59
N CYS A 30 -15.69 13.31 -9.80
CA CYS A 30 -15.63 11.93 -9.33
C CYS A 30 -15.48 11.89 -7.81
N LYS A 31 -15.84 10.75 -7.21
CA LYS A 31 -15.66 10.52 -5.78
C LYS A 31 -14.16 10.49 -5.46
N ARG A 32 -13.75 11.27 -4.46
CA ARG A 32 -12.34 11.45 -4.10
C ARG A 32 -11.85 10.26 -3.28
N GLN A 33 -11.16 9.32 -3.91
CA GLN A 33 -10.65 8.10 -3.26
C GLN A 33 -9.32 7.66 -3.85
N VAL A 34 -8.38 7.32 -2.97
CA VAL A 34 -7.12 6.63 -3.29
C VAL A 34 -6.99 5.45 -2.33
N ALA A 35 -6.68 4.28 -2.88
CA ALA A 35 -6.37 3.09 -2.09
C ALA A 35 -4.87 3.07 -1.78
N ILE A 36 -4.52 2.70 -0.55
CA ILE A 36 -3.15 2.41 -0.14
C ILE A 36 -3.09 0.96 0.31
N LEU A 37 -2.22 0.18 -0.32
CA LEU A 37 -1.80 -1.13 0.17
C LEU A 37 -0.44 -0.96 0.85
N ASP A 38 -0.42 -1.09 2.16
CA ASP A 38 0.79 -0.99 2.97
C ASP A 38 1.23 -2.40 3.40
N VAL A 39 2.35 -2.86 2.84
CA VAL A 39 2.98 -4.14 3.20
C VAL A 39 4.33 -3.93 3.90
N ASP A 40 4.65 -2.71 4.34
CA ASP A 40 5.79 -2.46 5.24
C ASP A 40 5.38 -2.76 6.70
N CYS A 41 5.58 -4.00 7.14
CA CYS A 41 5.25 -4.40 8.51
C CYS A 41 6.15 -3.73 9.56
N GLY A 42 7.32 -3.20 9.19
CA GLY A 42 8.27 -2.62 10.13
C GLY A 42 8.04 -1.12 10.38
N GLN A 43 7.68 -0.38 9.34
CA GLN A 43 7.45 1.06 9.39
C GLN A 43 6.17 1.44 8.64
N SER A 44 5.06 0.81 9.00
CA SER A 44 3.76 1.13 8.42
C SER A 44 3.40 2.60 8.60
N GLU A 45 2.77 3.15 7.56
CA GLU A 45 2.41 4.55 7.46
C GLU A 45 1.08 4.87 8.19
N LEU A 46 0.12 3.95 8.13
CA LEU A 46 -1.27 4.16 8.55
C LEU A 46 -1.74 3.16 9.61
N SER A 47 -0.89 2.23 10.02
CA SER A 47 -1.25 1.18 10.97
C SER A 47 -0.10 0.89 11.95
N PRO A 48 -0.37 0.21 13.08
CA PRO A 48 0.69 -0.24 13.97
C PRO A 48 1.68 -1.20 13.27
N PRO A 49 2.92 -1.35 13.79
CA PRO A 49 3.86 -2.34 13.30
C PRO A 49 3.28 -3.77 13.35
N GLY A 50 3.72 -4.61 12.41
CA GLY A 50 3.26 -5.99 12.26
C GLY A 50 1.94 -6.15 11.49
N MET A 51 1.38 -5.05 10.99
CA MET A 51 0.15 -5.04 10.21
C MET A 51 0.46 -4.93 8.71
N MET A 52 -0.40 -5.55 7.90
CA MET A 52 -0.56 -5.23 6.48
C MET A 52 -1.97 -4.71 6.25
N THR A 53 -2.11 -3.61 5.53
CA THR A 53 -3.42 -2.95 5.42
C THR A 53 -3.74 -2.53 3.99
N LEU A 54 -5.02 -2.61 3.66
CA LEU A 54 -5.62 -1.96 2.51
C LEU A 54 -6.55 -0.86 3.04
N THR A 55 -6.18 0.38 2.80
CA THR A 55 -6.84 1.57 3.35
C THR A 55 -7.34 2.48 2.24
N ILE A 56 -8.57 3.00 2.39
CA ILE A 56 -9.14 3.99 1.46
C ILE A 56 -9.07 5.37 2.07
N LEU A 57 -8.39 6.28 1.37
CA LEU A 57 -8.26 7.68 1.75
C LEU A 57 -9.14 8.55 0.87
N SER A 58 -9.85 9.48 1.50
CA SER A 58 -10.62 10.54 0.84
C SER A 58 -10.08 11.94 1.13
N ARG A 59 -9.24 12.08 2.15
CA ARG A 59 -8.62 13.33 2.61
C ARG A 59 -7.10 13.26 2.47
N PRO A 60 -6.42 14.40 2.23
CA PRO A 60 -4.97 14.42 2.10
C PRO A 60 -4.27 14.04 3.42
N LEU A 61 -3.12 13.40 3.33
CA LEU A 61 -2.18 13.12 4.42
C LEU A 61 -1.35 14.39 4.71
N LEU A 62 -1.92 15.33 5.48
CA LEU A 62 -1.28 16.62 5.83
C LEU A 62 -0.95 16.77 7.33
N SER A 63 -1.42 15.86 8.17
CA SER A 63 -1.24 15.86 9.63
C SER A 63 -1.34 14.42 10.15
N ASP A 64 -1.45 14.23 11.47
CA ASP A 64 -1.71 12.95 12.15
C ASP A 64 -2.69 12.05 11.36
N PRO A 65 -2.53 10.71 11.45
CA PRO A 65 -3.18 9.78 10.53
C PRO A 65 -4.66 10.14 10.38
N PRO A 66 -5.09 10.64 9.20
CA PRO A 66 -6.46 11.09 9.06
C PRO A 66 -7.38 9.93 9.36
N LEU A 67 -8.58 10.22 9.88
CA LEU A 67 -9.65 9.23 9.98
C LEU A 67 -9.81 8.57 8.61
N HIS A 68 -9.38 7.32 8.52
CA HIS A 68 -9.32 6.55 7.28
C HIS A 68 -10.13 5.27 7.44
N MET A 69 -10.68 4.81 6.33
CA MET A 69 -11.40 3.55 6.30
C MET A 69 -10.41 2.44 5.97
N VAL A 70 -10.06 1.62 6.96
CA VAL A 70 -9.35 0.36 6.72
C VAL A 70 -10.35 -0.61 6.10
N LEU A 71 -10.14 -0.96 4.82
CA LEU A 71 -11.03 -1.86 4.09
C LEU A 71 -10.74 -3.32 4.44
N ALA A 72 -9.47 -3.66 4.60
CA ALA A 72 -9.01 -4.95 5.09
C ALA A 72 -7.66 -4.81 5.78
N SER A 73 -7.40 -5.65 6.76
CA SER A 73 -6.11 -5.72 7.44
C SER A 73 -5.79 -7.16 7.83
N TYR A 74 -4.50 -7.49 7.83
CA TYR A 74 -3.97 -8.72 8.38
C TYR A 74 -2.90 -8.39 9.42
N PHE A 75 -2.97 -9.05 10.56
CA PHE A 75 -1.86 -9.06 11.51
C PHE A 75 -0.88 -10.15 11.08
N TYR A 76 0.28 -9.74 10.57
CA TYR A 76 1.31 -10.66 10.14
C TYR A 76 2.07 -11.27 11.33
N GLY A 77 2.19 -10.52 12.43
CA GLY A 77 2.82 -11.01 13.67
C GLY A 77 4.32 -10.78 13.77
N ASP A 78 4.95 -10.24 12.72
CA ASP A 78 6.36 -9.84 12.71
C ASP A 78 6.54 -8.49 12.00
N ILE A 79 7.64 -7.80 12.28
CA ILE A 79 8.02 -6.53 11.63
C ILE A 79 8.94 -6.75 10.42
N THR A 80 9.27 -7.99 10.08
CA THR A 80 10.03 -8.35 8.89
C THR A 80 9.38 -9.47 8.10
N SER A 81 9.27 -9.28 6.79
CA SER A 81 8.80 -10.28 5.82
C SER A 81 9.63 -11.57 5.77
N LYS A 82 10.78 -11.60 6.46
CA LYS A 82 11.69 -12.75 6.53
C LYS A 82 11.13 -13.94 7.31
N ALA A 83 10.28 -13.72 8.31
CA ALA A 83 9.87 -14.77 9.24
C ALA A 83 9.09 -15.89 8.54
N ASP A 84 8.18 -15.50 7.65
CA ASP A 84 7.38 -16.40 6.81
C ASP A 84 7.02 -15.69 5.50
N PRO A 85 7.88 -15.77 4.47
CA PRO A 85 7.65 -15.12 3.18
C PRO A 85 6.39 -15.62 2.46
N ASP A 86 6.06 -16.91 2.57
CA ASP A 86 4.91 -17.50 1.89
C ASP A 86 3.61 -16.94 2.45
N THR A 87 3.49 -16.87 3.78
CA THR A 87 2.36 -16.23 4.45
C THR A 87 2.29 -14.74 4.12
N PHE A 88 3.44 -14.04 4.08
CA PHE A 88 3.51 -12.62 3.70
C PHE A 88 2.94 -12.37 2.29
N ILE A 89 3.34 -13.17 1.31
CA ILE A 89 2.86 -13.07 -0.08
C ILE A 89 1.39 -13.49 -0.20
N ASN A 90 0.96 -14.50 0.54
CA ASN A 90 -0.45 -14.91 0.58
C ASN A 90 -1.34 -13.78 1.14
N MET A 91 -0.97 -13.16 2.26
CA MET A 91 -1.69 -12.02 2.82
C MET A 91 -1.75 -10.85 1.85
N THR A 92 -0.63 -10.51 1.20
CA THR A 92 -0.56 -9.47 0.15
C THR A 92 -1.55 -9.78 -0.99
N THR A 93 -1.59 -11.03 -1.46
CA THR A 93 -2.48 -11.49 -2.52
C THR A 93 -3.95 -11.38 -2.11
N GLN A 94 -4.30 -11.69 -0.86
CA GLN A 94 -5.66 -11.56 -0.35
C GLN A 94 -6.12 -10.10 -0.22
N LEU A 95 -5.22 -9.20 0.18
CA LEU A 95 -5.48 -7.76 0.16
C LEU A 95 -5.72 -7.26 -1.28
N MET A 96 -4.90 -7.70 -2.24
CA MET A 96 -5.09 -7.39 -3.66
C MET A 96 -6.42 -7.90 -4.22
N ARG A 97 -6.86 -9.10 -3.83
CA ARG A 97 -8.20 -9.62 -4.18
C ARG A 97 -9.32 -8.75 -3.62
N THR A 98 -9.16 -8.23 -2.40
CA THR A 98 -10.12 -7.30 -1.79
C THR A 98 -10.16 -5.98 -2.58
N TYR A 99 -9.02 -5.44 -2.97
CA TYR A 99 -8.94 -4.27 -3.85
C TYR A 99 -9.61 -4.52 -5.20
N ALA A 100 -9.36 -5.67 -5.84
CA ALA A 100 -9.98 -6.00 -7.12
C ALA A 100 -11.52 -6.05 -7.04
N LYS A 101 -12.07 -6.61 -5.97
CA LYS A 101 -13.53 -6.61 -5.71
C LYS A 101 -14.08 -5.20 -5.54
N LEU A 102 -13.37 -4.32 -4.83
CA LEU A 102 -13.76 -2.92 -4.67
C LEU A 102 -13.85 -2.21 -6.02
N VAL A 103 -12.83 -2.38 -6.88
CA VAL A 103 -12.79 -1.74 -8.20
C VAL A 103 -13.87 -2.29 -9.12
N ALA A 104 -14.09 -3.62 -9.12
CA ALA A 104 -15.11 -4.25 -9.96
C ALA A 104 -16.55 -3.82 -9.57
N GLY A 105 -16.79 -3.55 -8.29
CA GLY A 105 -18.09 -3.09 -7.78
C GLY A 105 -18.31 -1.57 -7.84
N SER A 106 -17.34 -0.79 -8.30
CA SER A 106 -17.38 0.68 -8.27
C SER A 106 -17.39 1.25 -9.69
N SER A 107 -18.29 2.20 -9.95
CA SER A 107 -18.27 3.02 -11.17
C SER A 107 -17.21 4.14 -11.14
N THR A 108 -16.59 4.37 -9.99
CA THR A 108 -15.57 5.40 -9.79
C THR A 108 -14.17 4.79 -9.73
N ALA A 109 -13.23 5.45 -10.41
CA ALA A 109 -11.82 5.05 -10.37
C ALA A 109 -11.24 5.23 -8.95
N CYS A 110 -10.54 4.22 -8.47
CA CYS A 110 -9.83 4.24 -7.19
C CYS A 110 -8.37 3.79 -7.42
N PRO A 111 -7.44 4.70 -7.74
CA PRO A 111 -6.05 4.34 -7.96
C PRO A 111 -5.43 3.74 -6.69
N LEU A 112 -4.51 2.79 -6.88
CA LEU A 112 -3.79 2.10 -5.81
C LEU A 112 -2.35 2.60 -5.72
N VAL A 113 -1.92 2.96 -4.51
CA VAL A 113 -0.51 3.17 -4.18
C VAL A 113 -0.07 2.02 -3.27
N VAL A 114 1.02 1.35 -3.62
CA VAL A 114 1.56 0.23 -2.84
C VAL A 114 2.85 0.69 -2.17
N ASN A 115 2.93 0.56 -0.86
CA ASN A 115 4.13 0.79 -0.05
C ASN A 115 4.77 -0.56 0.31
N THR A 116 6.07 -0.71 0.05
CA THR A 116 6.83 -1.92 0.40
C THR A 116 7.88 -1.64 1.47
N ASP A 117 8.35 -2.69 2.13
CA ASP A 117 9.47 -2.60 3.07
C ASP A 117 10.79 -2.16 2.40
N GLY A 118 11.80 -1.87 3.24
CA GLY A 118 13.11 -1.40 2.80
C GLY A 118 14.12 -2.48 2.43
N TRP A 119 13.74 -3.75 2.36
CA TRP A 119 14.67 -4.87 2.22
C TRP A 119 14.80 -5.30 0.75
N VAL A 120 15.79 -4.73 0.06
CA VAL A 120 15.92 -4.84 -1.40
C VAL A 120 17.07 -5.74 -1.88
N LYS A 121 17.58 -6.64 -1.03
CA LYS A 121 18.73 -7.51 -1.35
C LYS A 121 18.50 -8.93 -0.84
N GLY A 122 19.12 -9.92 -1.50
CA GLY A 122 18.99 -11.34 -1.15
C GLY A 122 17.53 -11.78 -1.16
N LEU A 123 17.11 -12.51 -0.12
CA LEU A 123 15.71 -12.94 0.05
C LEU A 123 14.71 -11.76 0.00
N GLY A 124 15.08 -10.57 0.49
CA GLY A 124 14.22 -9.40 0.37
C GLY A 124 13.93 -8.98 -1.08
N ALA A 125 14.91 -9.15 -1.98
CA ALA A 125 14.69 -8.87 -3.40
C ALA A 125 13.74 -9.89 -4.04
N GLU A 126 13.81 -11.16 -3.62
CA GLU A 126 12.90 -12.22 -4.07
C GLU A 126 11.46 -11.95 -3.58
N ILE A 127 11.31 -11.58 -2.31
CA ILE A 127 10.02 -11.18 -1.73
C ILE A 127 9.47 -9.96 -2.47
N LEU A 128 10.29 -8.93 -2.71
CA LEU A 128 9.87 -7.75 -3.46
C LEU A 128 9.40 -8.13 -4.88
N ALA A 129 10.11 -9.02 -5.57
CA ALA A 129 9.71 -9.51 -6.88
C ALA A 129 8.36 -10.24 -6.82
N ALA A 130 8.13 -11.06 -5.78
CA ALA A 130 6.85 -11.73 -5.56
C ALA A 130 5.72 -10.74 -5.25
N VAL A 131 5.97 -9.68 -4.47
CA VAL A 131 5.00 -8.58 -4.24
C VAL A 131 4.68 -7.84 -5.54
N ILE A 132 5.67 -7.56 -6.38
CA ILE A 132 5.47 -6.97 -7.70
C ILE A 132 4.60 -7.89 -8.56
N GLY A 133 4.86 -9.19 -8.56
CA GLY A 133 4.03 -10.18 -9.26
C GLY A 133 2.59 -10.22 -8.74
N ALA A 134 2.39 -10.20 -7.43
CA ALA A 134 1.07 -10.25 -6.79
C ALA A 134 0.25 -8.96 -7.01
N THR A 135 0.93 -7.81 -7.10
CA THR A 135 0.29 -6.49 -7.24
C THR A 135 0.16 -6.03 -8.69
N ASN A 136 0.95 -6.60 -9.60
CA ASN A 136 1.01 -6.26 -11.03
C ASN A 136 0.96 -4.74 -11.30
N PRO A 137 1.92 -3.96 -10.76
CA PRO A 137 1.86 -2.51 -10.80
C PRO A 137 2.10 -1.98 -12.22
N CYS A 138 1.34 -0.97 -12.63
CA CYS A 138 1.55 -0.28 -13.92
C CYS A 138 2.80 0.62 -13.93
N HIS A 139 3.30 1.01 -12.75
CA HIS A 139 4.48 1.83 -12.60
C HIS A 139 5.21 1.46 -11.29
N VAL A 140 6.53 1.32 -11.37
CA VAL A 140 7.41 1.03 -10.23
C VAL A 140 8.37 2.20 -10.06
N VAL A 141 8.44 2.71 -8.83
CA VAL A 141 9.31 3.82 -8.40
C VAL A 141 10.27 3.31 -7.34
#